data_AF-A0A971G9R4-F1
#
_entry.id   AF-A0A971G9R4-F1
#
_cell.length_a   1.000
_cell.length_b   1.000
_cell.length_c   1.000
_cell.angle_alpha   90.00
_cell.angle_beta   90.00
_cell.angle_gamma   90.00
#
_symmetry.space_group_name_H-M   'P 1'
#
loop_
_entity.id
_entity.type
_entity.pdbx_description
1 polymer ?
#
loop_
_entity_poly.entity_id
_entity_poly.type
_entity_poly.pdbx_seq_one_letter_code
_entity_poly.pdbx_strand_id
1 'polypeptide(L)'
;MKDTRYHGCWPTMITPFTEENKIDYKAVEQLTNWFIDRGSHGIFAVCQSSEMFFLSREEKLDLAKAVVDAAAGRIKVIASGHTADDHSQQIDELGAMAETGVDAVVLVS
;
A
#
# COMPACT_ATOMS: atom_id res chain seq x y z
N MET A 1 3.16 -9.62 27.40
CA MET A 1 4.14 -9.61 26.29
C MET A 1 3.82 -8.40 25.42
N LYS A 2 4.81 -7.58 25.04
CA LYS A 2 4.57 -6.54 24.02
C LYS A 2 4.32 -7.24 22.70
N ASP A 3 3.21 -6.91 22.04
CA ASP A 3 2.91 -7.40 20.71
C ASP A 3 3.97 -6.88 19.73
N THR A 4 4.78 -7.78 19.17
CA THR A 4 5.88 -7.44 18.26
C THR A 4 5.49 -7.57 16.79
N ARG A 5 4.21 -7.82 16.48
CA ARG A 5 3.73 -8.10 15.11
C ARG A 5 3.98 -6.96 14.11
N TYR A 6 4.07 -5.71 14.58
CA TYR A 6 4.25 -4.51 13.75
C TYR A 6 5.52 -3.70 14.13
N HIS A 7 6.57 -4.37 14.58
CA HIS A 7 7.84 -3.72 14.95
C HIS A 7 8.87 -3.79 13.80
N GLY A 8 9.68 -2.74 13.64
CA GLY A 8 10.82 -2.73 12.71
C GLY A 8 10.79 -1.55 11.72
N CYS A 9 11.46 -1.73 10.59
CA CYS A 9 11.51 -0.73 9.52
C CYS A 9 10.38 -0.96 8.50
N TRP A 10 9.57 0.07 8.27
CA TRP A 10 8.41 0.07 7.39
C TRP A 10 8.50 1.25 6.41
N PRO A 11 9.23 1.10 5.29
CA PRO A 11 9.30 2.15 4.28
C PRO A 11 7.92 2.48 3.70
N THR A 12 7.67 3.77 3.50
CA THR A 12 6.59 4.28 2.66
C THR A 12 6.97 4.08 1.20
N MET A 13 6.09 3.42 0.44
CA MET A 13 6.33 3.12 -0.97
C MET A 13 5.87 4.29 -1.85
N ILE A 14 6.70 4.66 -2.84
CA ILE A 14 6.30 5.56 -3.94
C ILE A 14 5.49 4.79 -4.99
N THR A 15 4.73 5.47 -5.84
CA THR A 15 4.12 4.84 -7.04
C THR A 15 5.03 5.04 -8.25
N PRO A 16 5.67 3.98 -8.77
CA PRO A 16 6.36 4.05 -10.05
C PRO A 16 5.38 4.26 -11.20
N PHE A 17 5.73 5.12 -12.16
CA PHE A 17 4.94 5.37 -13.36
C PHE A 17 5.75 5.12 -14.63
N THR A 18 5.08 4.68 -15.69
CA THR A 18 5.62 4.59 -17.06
C THR A 18 5.71 5.98 -17.69
N GLU A 19 6.38 6.07 -18.85
CA GLU A 19 6.45 7.34 -19.62
C GLU A 19 5.06 7.84 -20.06
N GLU A 20 4.09 6.94 -20.21
CA GLU A 20 2.68 7.26 -20.50
C GLU A 20 1.86 7.62 -19.26
N ASN A 21 2.51 7.84 -18.11
CA ASN A 21 1.89 8.20 -16.84
C ASN A 21 0.86 7.17 -16.33
N LYS A 22 1.15 5.88 -16.54
CA LYS A 22 0.40 4.75 -15.96
C LYS A 22 1.22 4.12 -14.85
N ILE A 23 0.58 3.49 -13.86
CA ILE A 23 1.31 2.75 -12.82
C ILE A 23 2.17 1.66 -13.49
N ASP A 24 3.47 1.66 -13.19
CA ASP A 24 4.40 0.63 -13.64
C ASP A 24 4.43 -0.52 -12.62
N TYR A 25 3.52 -1.47 -12.82
CA TYR A 25 3.39 -2.64 -11.93
C TYR A 25 4.64 -3.53 -11.89
N LYS A 26 5.45 -3.54 -12.96
CA LYS A 26 6.73 -4.27 -12.96
C LYS A 26 7.73 -3.58 -12.04
N ALA A 27 7.80 -2.26 -12.07
CA ALA A 27 8.63 -1.50 -11.15
C ALA A 27 8.12 -1.58 -9.70
N VAL A 28 6.80 -1.63 -9.48
CA VAL A 28 6.18 -1.89 -8.16
C VAL A 28 6.66 -3.23 -7.59
N GLU A 29 6.62 -4.30 -8.39
CA GLU A 29 7.11 -5.62 -7.99
C GLU A 29 8.62 -5.59 -7.66
N GLN A 30 9.43 -4.96 -8.51
CA GLN A 30 10.87 -4.83 -8.29
C GLN A 30 11.21 -4.05 -7.02
N LEU A 31 10.51 -2.94 -6.77
CA LEU A 31 10.71 -2.11 -5.58
C LEU A 31 10.28 -2.85 -4.31
N THR A 32 9.18 -3.61 -4.37
CA THR A 32 8.71 -4.47 -3.27
C THR A 32 9.77 -5.52 -2.92
N ASN A 33 10.30 -6.22 -3.93
CA ASN A 33 11.38 -7.19 -3.75
C ASN A 33 12.65 -6.53 -3.19
N TRP A 34 12.99 -5.32 -3.65
CA TRP A 34 14.13 -4.58 -3.13
C TRP A 34 13.99 -4.26 -1.64
N PHE A 35 12.81 -3.81 -1.18
CA PHE A 35 12.57 -3.57 0.25
C PHE A 35 12.71 -4.85 1.08
N ILE A 36 12.21 -5.97 0.57
CA ILE A 36 12.36 -7.29 1.21
C ILE A 36 13.84 -7.68 1.31
N ASP A 37 14.59 -7.54 0.22
CA ASP A 37 16.03 -7.87 0.16
C ASP A 37 16.89 -6.98 1.07
N ARG A 38 16.41 -5.76 1.39
CA ARG A 38 17.06 -4.86 2.35
C ARG A 38 16.68 -5.14 3.82
N GLY A 39 15.85 -6.14 4.09
CA GLY A 39 15.44 -6.52 5.44
C GLY A 39 14.34 -5.64 6.05
N SER A 40 13.47 -5.07 5.20
CA SER A 40 12.28 -4.37 5.69
C SER A 40 11.34 -5.36 6.40
N HIS A 41 10.63 -4.89 7.43
CA HIS A 41 9.74 -5.73 8.23
C HIS A 41 8.29 -5.67 7.72
N GLY A 42 7.97 -4.60 7.00
CA GLY A 42 6.76 -4.45 6.22
C GLY A 42 6.87 -3.28 5.25
N ILE A 43 5.83 -3.02 4.48
CA ILE A 43 5.71 -1.88 3.57
C ILE A 43 4.44 -1.11 3.91
N PHE A 44 4.53 0.22 3.89
CA PHE A 44 3.35 1.07 3.87
C PHE A 44 3.08 1.54 2.43
N ALA A 45 2.11 0.91 1.78
CA ALA A 45 1.66 1.22 0.43
C ALA A 45 0.46 2.18 0.44
N VAL A 46 0.13 2.75 -0.72
CA VAL A 46 -1.04 3.64 -0.91
C VAL A 46 -1.18 4.68 0.20
N CYS A 47 -0.10 5.40 0.44
CA CYS A 47 0.00 6.48 1.43
C CYS A 47 0.22 7.82 0.73
N GLN A 48 0.42 8.90 1.48
CA GLN A 48 0.68 10.22 0.89
C GLN A 48 1.90 10.20 -0.05
N SER A 49 2.96 9.47 0.31
CA SER A 49 4.14 9.28 -0.53
C SER A 49 3.91 8.36 -1.73
N SER A 50 2.77 7.66 -1.78
CA SER A 50 2.30 6.86 -2.91
C SER A 50 1.29 7.62 -3.76
N GLU A 51 1.28 8.96 -3.70
CA GLU A 51 0.42 9.79 -4.54
C GLU A 51 -1.09 9.50 -4.33
N MET A 52 -1.51 9.00 -3.16
CA MET A 52 -2.88 8.50 -2.94
C MET A 52 -4.00 9.51 -3.24
N PHE A 53 -3.73 10.82 -3.25
CA PHE A 53 -4.71 11.85 -3.62
C PHE A 53 -4.87 12.04 -5.14
N PHE A 54 -3.93 11.52 -5.94
CA PHE A 54 -3.88 11.66 -7.39
C PHE A 54 -4.24 10.36 -8.13
N LEU A 55 -4.38 9.25 -7.40
CA LEU A 55 -4.81 7.97 -7.94
C LEU A 55 -6.34 7.85 -7.88
N SER A 56 -6.91 7.28 -8.93
CA SER A 56 -8.30 6.82 -8.89
C SER A 56 -8.49 5.70 -7.86
N ARG A 57 -9.74 5.46 -7.45
CA ARG A 57 -10.05 4.35 -6.53
C ARG A 57 -9.53 3.01 -7.03
N GLU A 58 -9.73 2.71 -8.32
CA GLU A 58 -9.28 1.45 -8.92
C GLU A 58 -7.75 1.32 -8.86
N GLU A 59 -7.03 2.37 -9.24
CA GLU A 59 -5.57 2.41 -9.16
C GLU A 59 -5.03 2.21 -7.74
N LYS A 60 -5.69 2.79 -6.72
CA LYS A 60 -5.31 2.56 -5.33
C LYS A 60 -5.45 1.09 -4.94
N LEU A 61 -6.56 0.45 -5.31
CA LEU A 61 -6.84 -0.94 -4.97
C LEU A 61 -5.92 -1.89 -5.74
N ASP A 62 -5.67 -1.63 -7.01
CA ASP A 62 -4.77 -2.44 -7.84
C ASP A 62 -3.31 -2.28 -7.41
N LEU A 63 -2.88 -1.08 -7.02
CA LEU A 63 -1.56 -0.86 -6.45
C LEU A 63 -1.38 -1.63 -5.13
N ALA A 64 -2.36 -1.57 -4.23
CA ALA A 64 -2.31 -2.35 -2.99
C ALA A 64 -2.21 -3.85 -3.25
N LYS A 65 -3.05 -4.40 -4.14
CA LYS A 65 -3.01 -5.81 -4.55
C LYS A 65 -1.66 -6.18 -5.15
N ALA A 66 -1.11 -5.36 -6.06
CA ALA A 66 0.18 -5.62 -6.68
C ALA A 66 1.32 -5.70 -5.64
N VAL A 67 1.30 -4.84 -4.62
CA VAL A 67 2.28 -4.89 -3.52
C VAL A 67 2.07 -6.13 -2.64
N VAL A 68 0.82 -6.49 -2.33
CA VAL A 68 0.49 -7.71 -1.56
C VAL A 68 0.95 -8.97 -2.31
N ASP A 69 0.61 -9.07 -3.60
CA ASP A 69 0.99 -10.18 -4.47
C ASP A 69 2.51 -10.27 -4.60
N ALA A 70 3.18 -9.15 -4.85
CA ALA A 70 4.63 -9.09 -4.90
C ALA A 70 5.25 -9.44 -3.55
N ALA A 71 4.68 -9.02 -2.41
CA ALA A 71 5.19 -9.40 -1.09
C ALA A 71 5.07 -10.92 -0.85
N ALA A 72 4.02 -11.56 -1.38
CA ALA A 72 3.77 -13.00 -1.30
C ALA A 72 3.88 -13.54 0.15
N GLY A 73 3.44 -12.74 1.13
CA GLY A 73 3.49 -13.07 2.56
C GLY A 73 4.89 -13.06 3.21
N ARG A 74 5.95 -12.67 2.48
CA ARG A 74 7.33 -12.61 3.01
C ARG A 74 7.51 -11.50 4.05
N ILE A 75 6.78 -10.40 3.89
CA ILE A 75 6.69 -9.28 4.81
C ILE A 75 5.25 -8.80 4.88
N LYS A 76 4.94 -7.97 5.87
CA LYS A 76 3.61 -7.39 6.04
C LYS A 76 3.38 -6.20 5.13
N VAL A 77 2.17 -6.02 4.63
CA VAL A 77 1.77 -4.87 3.81
C VAL A 77 0.62 -4.16 4.50
N ILE A 78 0.79 -2.88 4.78
CA ILE A 78 -0.30 -2.02 5.27
C ILE A 78 -0.58 -0.93 4.25
N ALA A 79 -1.81 -0.44 4.19
CA ALA A 79 -2.19 0.60 3.25
C ALA A 79 -3.24 1.55 3.81
N SER A 80 -3.33 2.76 3.26
CA SER A 80 -4.41 3.70 3.56
C SER A 80 -5.37 3.76 2.36
N GLY A 81 -5.12 4.70 1.45
CA GLY A 81 -5.92 4.93 0.24
C GLY A 81 -7.26 5.63 0.45
N HIS A 82 -7.74 5.82 1.69
CA HIS A 82 -8.94 6.63 1.92
C HIS A 82 -8.58 8.11 1.81
N THR A 83 -9.32 8.84 0.97
CA THR A 83 -9.10 10.26 0.69
C THR A 83 -10.39 11.04 0.55
N ALA A 84 -11.55 10.40 0.67
CA ALA A 84 -12.83 11.08 0.63
C ALA A 84 -13.03 11.99 1.86
N ASP A 85 -13.74 13.11 1.70
CA ASP A 85 -14.11 13.98 2.84
C ASP A 85 -15.32 13.43 3.61
N ASP A 86 -16.18 12.66 2.95
CA ASP A 86 -17.40 12.10 3.55
C ASP A 86 -17.12 10.78 4.27
N HIS A 87 -17.60 10.67 5.52
CA HIS A 87 -17.36 9.47 6.35
C HIS A 87 -17.91 8.19 5.73
N SER A 88 -19.05 8.22 5.03
CA SER A 88 -19.61 7.00 4.43
C SER A 88 -18.74 6.50 3.29
N GLN A 89 -18.16 7.42 2.51
CA GLN A 89 -17.20 7.09 1.46
C GLN A 89 -15.86 6.63 2.04
N GLN A 90 -15.36 7.23 3.11
CA GLN A 90 -14.15 6.76 3.79
C GLN A 90 -14.31 5.32 4.30
N ILE A 91 -15.47 4.99 4.89
CA ILE A 91 -15.77 3.62 5.34
C ILE A 91 -15.74 2.64 4.17
N ASP A 92 -16.34 3.01 3.04
CA ASP A 92 -16.36 2.18 1.83
C ASP A 92 -14.96 2.03 1.19
N GLU A 93 -14.16 3.10 1.13
CA GLU A 93 -12.77 3.06 0.66
C GLU A 93 -11.89 2.16 1.55
N LEU A 94 -12.01 2.29 2.87
CA LEU A 94 -11.28 1.45 3.84
C LEU A 94 -11.72 -0.01 3.76
N GLY A 95 -13.02 -0.26 3.58
CA GLY A 95 -13.57 -1.61 3.38
C GLY A 95 -13.00 -2.27 2.14
N ALA A 96 -13.05 -1.59 1.00
CA ALA A 96 -12.47 -2.08 -0.24
C ALA A 96 -10.94 -2.28 -0.15
N MET A 97 -10.24 -1.39 0.56
CA MET A 97 -8.81 -1.55 0.80
C MET A 97 -8.53 -2.81 1.62
N ALA A 98 -9.31 -3.11 2.65
CA ALA A 98 -9.15 -4.32 3.45
C ALA A 98 -9.33 -5.62 2.63
N GLU A 99 -10.15 -5.57 1.57
CA GLU A 99 -10.36 -6.71 0.66
C GLU A 99 -9.19 -6.96 -0.30
N THR A 100 -8.21 -6.06 -0.38
CA THR A 100 -7.01 -6.22 -1.24
C THR A 100 -6.00 -7.23 -0.69
N GLY A 101 -6.18 -7.69 0.55
CA GLY A 101 -5.26 -8.62 1.21
C GLY A 101 -4.17 -7.97 2.06
N VAL A 102 -4.24 -6.64 2.27
CA VAL A 102 -3.36 -5.94 3.23
C VAL A 102 -3.57 -6.44 4.65
N ASP A 103 -2.50 -6.45 5.44
CA ASP A 103 -2.50 -6.90 6.83
C ASP A 103 -3.12 -5.90 7.82
N ALA A 104 -3.18 -4.62 7.44
CA ALA A 104 -3.91 -3.59 8.16
C ALA A 104 -4.21 -2.40 7.25
N VAL A 105 -5.30 -1.70 7.58
CA VAL A 105 -5.64 -0.40 7.00
C VAL A 105 -5.20 0.73 7.94
N VAL A 106 -4.64 1.79 7.38
CA VAL A 106 -4.19 2.98 8.11
C VAL A 106 -5.21 4.10 7.92
N LEU A 107 -5.69 4.66 9.02
CA LEU A 107 -6.59 5.81 9.02
C LEU A 107 -5.75 7.09 9.12
N VAL A 108 -6.16 8.12 8.39
CA VAL A 108 -5.54 9.46 8.38
C VAL A 108 -6.61 10.48 8.72
N SER A 109 -6.21 11.57 9.36
CA SER A 109 -7.12 12.61 9.91
C SER A 109 -7.54 13.64 8.89
#